data_AF-A0A930A2B6-F1
#
_entry.id   AF-A0A930A2B6-F1
#
_cell.length_a   1.000
_cell.length_b   1.000
_cell.length_c   1.000
_cell.angle_alpha   90.00
_cell.angle_beta   90.00
_cell.angle_gamma   90.00
#
_symmetry.space_group_name_H-M   'P 1'
#
loop_
_entity.id
_entity.type
_entity.pdbx_description
1 polymer ?
#
loop_
_entity_poly.entity_id
_entity_poly.type
_entity_poly.pdbx_seq_one_letter_code
_entity_poly.pdbx_strand_id
1 'polypeptide(L)'
;MKKLITIFAIIFTFLLSGCSMLKPKVERLLDWSFQYNEHTNDYSLFFGLADKNNKLLASAATVNIRIVNDENEVVYTGTKNVSVSDFDYYTSKVRGEQYLANVRISESEITTGKSSHGKVYFQYISLMNLHLMK
;
A
#
# COMPACT_ATOMS: atom_id res chain seq x y z
N MET A 1 47.31 -27.88 10.90
CA MET A 1 46.96 -26.66 10.13
C MET A 1 46.01 -26.92 8.96
N LYS A 2 46.21 -27.95 8.12
CA LYS A 2 45.33 -28.24 6.95
C LYS A 2 43.86 -28.52 7.32
N LYS A 3 43.60 -29.30 8.37
CA LYS A 3 42.23 -29.64 8.82
C LYS A 3 41.43 -28.43 9.37
N LEU A 4 42.12 -27.44 9.96
CA LEU A 4 41.50 -26.20 10.47
C LEU A 4 41.07 -25.27 9.34
N ILE A 5 41.87 -25.21 8.25
CA ILE A 5 41.55 -24.43 7.05
C ILE A 5 40.33 -25.01 6.35
N THR A 6 40.21 -26.34 6.28
CA THR A 6 39.06 -27.02 5.67
C THR A 6 37.75 -26.78 6.42
N ILE A 7 37.78 -26.77 7.77
CA ILE A 7 36.60 -26.49 8.60
C ILE A 7 36.14 -25.03 8.45
N PHE A 8 37.07 -24.08 8.39
CA PHE A 8 36.74 -22.67 8.16
C PHE A 8 36.14 -22.43 6.76
N ALA A 9 36.62 -23.14 5.73
CA ALA A 9 36.07 -23.04 4.38
C ALA A 9 34.61 -23.54 4.28
N ILE A 10 34.27 -24.62 5.00
CA ILE A 10 32.92 -25.19 5.02
C ILE A 10 31.92 -24.25 5.73
N ILE A 11 32.33 -23.64 6.85
CA ILE A 11 31.49 -22.66 7.57
C ILE A 11 31.26 -21.42 6.71
N PHE A 12 32.26 -20.97 5.96
CA PHE A 12 32.14 -19.81 5.07
C PHE A 12 31.18 -20.08 3.89
N THR A 13 31.14 -21.31 3.36
CA THR A 13 30.17 -21.68 2.31
C THR A 13 28.72 -21.75 2.81
N PHE A 14 28.48 -22.10 4.08
CA PHE A 14 27.14 -22.08 4.68
C PHE A 14 26.64 -20.66 5.03
N LEU A 15 27.55 -19.70 5.19
CA LEU A 15 27.21 -18.28 5.39
C LEU A 15 26.83 -17.57 4.07
N LEU A 16 27.20 -18.15 2.92
CA LEU A 16 26.95 -17.60 1.58
C LEU A 16 25.68 -18.14 0.91
N SER A 17 25.00 -19.12 1.51
CA SER A 17 23.62 -19.46 1.14
C SER A 17 22.69 -18.35 1.61
N GLY A 18 22.69 -17.24 0.88
CA GLY A 18 21.72 -16.18 1.02
C GLY A 18 20.33 -16.78 0.89
N CYS A 19 19.57 -16.79 1.98
CA CYS A 19 18.15 -17.05 1.93
C CYS A 19 17.55 -16.09 0.90
N SER A 20 17.08 -16.61 -0.24
CA SER A 20 16.18 -15.86 -1.10
C SER A 20 14.90 -15.65 -0.30
N MET A 21 14.86 -14.60 0.51
CA MET A 21 13.65 -14.23 1.23
C MET A 21 12.63 -13.89 0.16
N LEU A 22 11.67 -14.80 -0.05
CA LEU A 22 10.48 -14.55 -0.84
C LEU A 22 9.92 -13.20 -0.39
N LYS A 23 9.85 -12.25 -1.33
CA LYS A 23 9.26 -10.94 -1.02
C LYS A 23 7.84 -11.16 -0.50
N PRO A 24 7.46 -10.53 0.61
CA PRO A 24 6.11 -10.66 1.14
C PRO A 24 5.10 -10.31 0.05
N LYS A 25 4.16 -11.22 -0.21
CA LYS A 25 3.10 -11.04 -1.19
C LYS A 25 1.89 -10.43 -0.50
N VAL A 26 1.35 -9.36 -1.09
CA VAL A 26 0.08 -8.78 -0.68
C VAL A 26 -1.04 -9.73 -1.08
N GLU A 27 -1.84 -10.16 -0.10
CA GLU A 27 -2.96 -11.08 -0.31
C GLU A 27 -4.29 -10.43 0.13
N ARG A 28 -4.24 -9.41 0.99
CA ARG A 28 -5.43 -8.77 1.55
C ARG A 28 -5.28 -7.25 1.57
N LEU A 29 -6.38 -6.59 1.21
CA LEU A 29 -6.62 -5.19 1.58
C LEU A 29 -7.26 -5.16 2.97
N LEU A 30 -6.67 -4.41 3.88
CA LEU A 30 -7.16 -4.17 5.22
C LEU A 30 -7.70 -2.76 5.32
N ASP A 31 -8.58 -2.55 6.30
CA ASP A 31 -9.09 -1.26 6.80
C ASP A 31 -8.83 -0.06 5.89
N TRP A 32 -9.89 0.49 5.31
CA TRP A 32 -9.79 1.69 4.49
C TRP A 32 -10.70 2.80 5.04
N SER A 33 -10.35 4.04 4.70
CA SER A 33 -11.17 5.21 4.97
C SER A 33 -10.92 6.28 3.91
N PHE A 34 -11.87 7.19 3.77
CA PHE A 34 -11.75 8.37 2.94
C PHE A 34 -12.13 9.58 3.78
N GLN A 35 -11.27 10.59 3.85
CA GLN A 35 -11.48 11.75 4.71
C GLN A 35 -10.98 13.04 4.06
N TYR A 36 -11.67 14.14 4.35
CA TYR A 36 -11.22 15.49 4.01
C TYR A 36 -10.25 16.03 5.07
N ASN A 37 -9.24 16.78 4.63
CA ASN A 37 -8.25 17.40 5.50
C ASN A 37 -8.32 18.93 5.35
N GLU A 38 -8.99 19.58 6.29
CA GLU A 38 -9.28 21.03 6.22
C GLU A 38 -8.02 21.90 6.13
N HIS A 39 -6.92 21.48 6.75
CA HIS A 39 -5.69 22.29 6.75
C HIS A 39 -4.99 22.34 5.39
N THR A 40 -5.20 21.31 4.57
CA THR A 40 -4.47 21.10 3.30
C THR A 40 -5.39 21.14 2.07
N ASN A 41 -6.70 21.29 2.26
CA ASN A 41 -7.72 21.33 1.20
C ASN A 41 -7.59 20.16 0.21
N ASP A 42 -7.49 18.96 0.77
CA ASP A 42 -7.38 17.73 0.02
C ASP A 42 -8.00 16.56 0.79
N TYR A 43 -8.16 15.44 0.08
CA TYR A 43 -8.71 14.21 0.61
C TYR A 43 -7.61 13.17 0.76
N SER A 44 -7.73 12.36 1.81
CA SER A 44 -6.92 11.18 2.03
C SER A 44 -7.75 9.92 1.83
N LEU A 45 -7.32 9.05 0.93
CA LEU A 45 -7.72 7.65 0.87
C LEU A 45 -6.68 6.82 1.62
N PHE A 46 -7.08 6.27 2.77
CA PHE A 46 -6.26 5.34 3.54
C PHE A 46 -6.61 3.90 3.24
N PHE A 47 -5.61 3.01 3.21
CA PHE A 47 -5.83 1.57 3.21
C PHE A 47 -4.61 0.82 3.76
N GLY A 48 -4.85 -0.31 4.44
CA GLY A 48 -3.80 -1.21 4.89
C GLY A 48 -3.60 -2.38 3.92
N LEU A 49 -2.44 -3.02 3.98
CA LEU A 49 -2.16 -4.25 3.23
C LEU A 49 -1.64 -5.33 4.19
N ALA A 50 -1.98 -6.58 3.91
CA ALA A 50 -1.41 -7.71 4.63
C ALA A 50 -1.16 -8.93 3.75
N ASP A 51 -0.27 -9.79 4.24
CA ASP A 51 -0.08 -11.14 3.71
C ASP A 51 -1.20 -12.09 4.15
N LYS A 52 -1.10 -13.35 3.71
CA LYS A 52 -2.05 -14.42 4.06
C LYS A 52 -2.15 -14.70 5.57
N ASN A 53 -1.16 -14.31 6.36
CA ASN A 53 -1.10 -14.52 7.80
C ASN A 53 -1.49 -13.25 8.59
N ASN A 54 -2.05 -12.23 7.92
CA ASN A 54 -2.38 -10.92 8.47
C ASN A 54 -1.15 -10.13 8.96
N LYS A 55 0.05 -10.43 8.47
CA LYS A 55 1.22 -9.56 8.71
C LYS A 55 1.06 -8.30 7.87
N LEU A 56 1.14 -7.14 8.51
CA LEU A 56 1.07 -5.83 7.86
C LEU A 56 2.24 -5.63 6.87
N LEU A 57 1.94 -5.08 5.70
CA LEU A 57 2.89 -4.88 4.61
C LEU A 57 2.81 -3.45 4.06
N ALA A 58 3.93 -2.97 3.52
CA ALA A 58 3.98 -1.85 2.59
C ALA A 58 4.43 -2.36 1.22
N SER A 59 3.79 -1.88 0.16
CA SER A 59 4.05 -2.36 -1.20
C SER A 59 3.72 -1.30 -2.24
N ALA A 60 4.59 -1.16 -3.23
CA ALA A 60 4.37 -0.25 -4.35
C ALA A 60 3.24 -0.74 -5.26
N ALA A 61 2.42 0.19 -5.73
CA ALA A 61 1.23 -0.11 -6.50
C ALA A 61 0.77 1.06 -7.36
N THR A 62 -0.09 0.76 -8.31
CA THR A 62 -0.96 1.74 -8.94
C THR A 62 -2.35 1.61 -8.32
N VAL A 63 -2.95 2.73 -7.95
CA VAL A 63 -4.29 2.80 -7.36
C VAL A 63 -5.20 3.59 -8.29
N ASN A 64 -6.20 2.92 -8.84
CA ASN A 64 -7.27 3.57 -9.60
C ASN A 64 -8.36 3.98 -8.63
N ILE A 65 -8.88 5.21 -8.76
CA ILE A 65 -9.86 5.79 -7.85
C ILE A 65 -11.00 6.36 -8.68
N ARG A 66 -12.23 6.14 -8.24
CA ARG A 66 -13.44 6.71 -8.82
C ARG A 66 -14.38 7.17 -7.70
N ILE A 67 -14.83 8.42 -7.76
CA ILE A 67 -15.81 8.97 -6.81
C ILE A 67 -17.10 9.25 -7.56
N VAL A 68 -18.20 8.74 -7.03
CA VAL A 68 -19.54 8.88 -7.59
C VAL A 68 -20.45 9.47 -6.53
N ASN A 69 -21.14 10.56 -6.83
CA ASN A 69 -22.10 11.13 -5.89
C ASN A 69 -23.44 10.36 -5.91
N ASP A 70 -24.34 10.69 -4.98
CA ASP A 70 -25.64 10.01 -4.86
C ASP A 70 -26.59 10.26 -6.05
N GLU A 71 -26.31 11.29 -6.86
CA GLU A 71 -26.98 11.56 -8.14
C GLU A 71 -26.37 10.75 -9.30
N ASN A 72 -25.48 9.79 -8.99
CA ASN A 72 -24.74 8.95 -9.94
C ASN A 72 -23.78 9.70 -10.87
N GLU A 73 -23.40 10.94 -10.53
CA GLU A 73 -22.40 11.71 -11.27
C GLU A 73 -20.99 11.24 -10.86
N VAL A 74 -20.15 10.92 -11.83
CA VAL A 74 -18.73 10.67 -11.58
C VAL A 74 -18.05 12.01 -11.39
N VAL A 75 -17.69 12.33 -10.15
CA VAL A 75 -17.06 13.60 -9.77
C VAL A 75 -15.53 13.52 -9.72
N TYR A 76 -14.98 12.30 -9.76
CA TYR A 76 -13.54 12.09 -9.88
C TYR A 76 -13.23 10.74 -10.52
N THR A 77 -12.22 10.70 -11.37
CA THR A 77 -11.53 9.48 -11.79
C THR A 77 -10.05 9.80 -11.89
N GLY A 78 -9.21 8.98 -11.24
CA GLY A 78 -7.77 9.22 -11.20
C GLY A 78 -6.98 7.96 -10.96
N THR A 79 -5.70 8.02 -11.33
CA THR A 79 -4.73 6.96 -11.09
C THR A 79 -3.56 7.56 -10.31
N LYS A 80 -3.25 6.99 -9.15
CA LYS A 80 -2.17 7.43 -8.27
C LYS A 80 -1.17 6.29 -8.11
N ASN A 81 0.13 6.62 -8.09
CA ASN A 81 1.15 5.64 -7.74
C ASN A 81 1.39 5.71 -6.24
N VAL A 82 1.52 4.55 -5.63
CA VAL A 82 1.85 4.35 -4.22
C VAL A 82 3.19 3.66 -4.15
N SER A 83 4.05 4.15 -3.28
CA SER A 83 5.36 3.62 -2.95
C SER A 83 5.36 3.08 -1.52
N VAL A 84 6.45 2.40 -1.15
CA VAL A 84 6.61 1.88 0.22
C VAL A 84 6.67 3.01 1.26
N SER A 85 7.20 4.18 0.88
CA SER A 85 7.31 5.34 1.78
C SER A 85 5.99 6.06 2.04
N ASP A 86 4.92 5.73 1.30
CA ASP A 86 3.60 6.31 1.52
C ASP A 86 2.83 5.59 2.65
N PHE A 87 3.43 4.56 3.27
CA PHE A 87 2.88 3.84 4.40
C PHE A 87 3.48 4.31 5.71
N ASP A 88 2.61 4.61 6.67
CA ASP A 88 3.01 4.99 8.03
C ASP A 88 1.98 4.48 9.06
N TYR A 89 2.32 4.61 10.33
CA TYR A 89 1.44 4.33 11.45
C TYR A 89 0.54 5.53 11.75
N TYR A 90 -0.77 5.31 11.65
CA TYR A 90 -1.80 6.30 11.95
C TYR A 90 -2.61 5.84 13.16
N THR A 91 -2.71 6.69 14.17
CA THR A 91 -3.51 6.39 15.37
C THR A 91 -4.83 7.14 15.35
N SER A 92 -5.93 6.41 15.55
CA SER A 92 -7.26 6.98 15.78
C SER A 92 -7.82 6.52 17.12
N LYS A 93 -8.67 7.35 17.75
CA LYS A 93 -9.33 6.99 19.02
C LYS A 93 -10.26 5.77 18.89
N VAL A 94 -10.80 5.53 17.69
CA VAL A 94 -11.79 4.47 17.45
C VAL A 94 -11.14 3.14 17.09
N ARG A 95 -10.07 3.16 16.28
CA ARG A 95 -9.44 1.96 15.74
C ARG A 95 -8.04 1.67 16.28
N GLY A 96 -7.51 2.56 17.12
CA GLY A 96 -6.12 2.47 17.58
C GLY A 96 -5.14 2.80 16.46
N GLU A 97 -3.92 2.27 16.60
CA GLU A 97 -2.84 2.42 15.63
C GLU A 97 -2.99 1.43 14.47
N GLN A 98 -2.87 1.93 13.24
CA GLN A 98 -2.98 1.14 12.02
C GLN A 98 -1.85 1.52 11.06
N TYR A 99 -1.29 0.53 10.36
CA TYR A 99 -0.27 0.76 9.32
C TYR A 99 -0.95 0.90 7.96
N LEU A 100 -0.99 2.11 7.41
CA LEU A 100 -1.82 2.48 6.27
C LEU A 100 -1.02 3.27 5.23
N ALA A 101 -1.32 3.05 3.95
CA ALA A 101 -0.96 3.99 2.90
C ALA A 101 -1.84 5.23 2.96
N ASN A 102 -1.31 6.40 2.59
CA ASN A 102 -2.07 7.64 2.44
C ASN A 102 -2.01 8.15 0.99
N VAL A 103 -3.11 8.02 0.25
CA VAL A 103 -3.21 8.56 -1.12
C VAL A 103 -3.95 9.89 -1.09
N ARG A 104 -3.27 10.95 -1.54
CA ARG A 104 -3.81 12.32 -1.54
C ARG A 104 -4.46 12.67 -2.88
N ILE A 105 -5.63 13.28 -2.79
CA ILE A 105 -6.40 13.82 -3.92
C ILE A 105 -6.71 15.27 -3.59
N SER A 106 -6.20 16.23 -4.37
CA SER A 106 -6.53 17.64 -4.13
C SER A 106 -8.03 17.85 -4.29
N GLU A 107 -8.64 18.71 -3.46
CA GLU A 107 -10.05 19.09 -3.63
C GLU A 107 -10.32 19.63 -5.04
N SER A 108 -9.36 20.37 -5.61
CA SER A 108 -9.44 20.91 -6.97
C SER A 108 -9.49 19.85 -8.08
N GLU A 109 -9.09 18.60 -7.79
CA GLU A 109 -9.21 17.49 -8.74
C GLU A 109 -10.65 16.93 -8.79
N ILE A 110 -11.47 17.16 -7.75
CA ILE A 110 -12.84 16.66 -7.65
C ILE A 110 -13.81 17.71 -8.18
N THR A 111 -14.55 17.38 -9.23
CA THR A 111 -15.50 18.32 -9.82
C THR A 111 -16.73 18.49 -8.91
N THR A 112 -17.25 19.70 -8.80
CA THR A 112 -18.50 19.96 -8.07
C THR A 112 -19.65 19.13 -8.64
N GLY A 113 -20.26 18.30 -7.79
CA GLY A 113 -21.46 17.54 -8.12
C GLY A 113 -22.74 18.15 -7.54
N LYS A 114 -23.90 17.61 -7.94
CA LYS A 114 -25.21 18.00 -7.40
C LYS A 114 -25.48 17.53 -5.97
N SER A 115 -24.70 16.55 -5.48
CA SER A 115 -24.75 16.04 -4.12
C SER A 115 -23.35 16.06 -3.48
N SER A 116 -23.30 16.34 -2.18
CA SER A 116 -22.10 16.25 -1.34
C SER A 116 -21.86 14.85 -0.75
N HIS A 117 -22.75 13.89 -1.02
CA HIS A 117 -22.66 12.51 -0.55
C HIS A 117 -22.46 11.56 -1.72
N GLY A 118 -21.85 10.41 -1.45
CA GLY A 118 -21.52 9.46 -2.49
C GLY A 118 -20.72 8.26 -2.03
N LYS A 119 -20.11 7.60 -3.01
CA LYS A 119 -19.30 6.39 -2.85
C LYS A 119 -17.93 6.59 -3.48
N VAL A 120 -16.90 6.17 -2.76
CA VAL A 120 -15.54 6.07 -3.25
C VAL A 120 -15.27 4.62 -3.62
N TYR A 121 -14.83 4.40 -4.85
CA TYR A 121 -14.33 3.12 -5.34
C TYR A 121 -12.85 3.26 -5.57
N PHE A 122 -12.09 2.24 -5.19
CA PHE A 122 -10.69 2.18 -5.56
C PHE A 122 -10.24 0.75 -5.82
N GLN A 123 -9.21 0.62 -6.64
CA GLN A 123 -8.61 -0.65 -7.03
C GLN A 123 -7.11 -0.57 -6.81
N TYR A 124 -6.59 -1.45 -5.97
CA TYR A 124 -5.16 -1.66 -5.77
C TYR A 124 -4.61 -2.61 -6.83
N ILE A 125 -3.57 -2.18 -7.55
CA ILE A 125 -2.89 -2.97 -8.58
C ILE A 125 -1.41 -3.04 -8.21
N SER A 126 -0.97 -4.20 -7.72
CA SER A 126 0.43 -4.40 -7.35
C SER A 126 1.33 -4.26 -8.57
N LEU A 127 2.40 -3.47 -8.43
CA LEU A 127 3.46 -3.39 -9.42
C LEU A 127 4.37 -4.63 -9.24
N MET A 128 3.96 -5.77 -9.78
CA MET A 128 4.84 -6.94 -9.85
C MET A 128 6.06 -6.56 -10.70
N ASN A 129 7.26 -6.63 -10.10
CA ASN A 129 8.48 -6.68 -10.88
C ASN A 129 8.42 -7.94 -11.75
N LEU A 130 8.26 -7.76 -13.06
CA LEU A 130 8.17 -8.82 -14.09
C LEU A 130 9.42 -9.74 -14.14
N HIS A 131 10.41 -9.54 -13.26
CA HIS A 131 11.71 -10.17 -13.30
C HIS A 131 11.80 -11.57 -12.66
N LEU A 132 10.68 -12.13 -12.18
CA LEU A 132 10.65 -13.43 -11.51
C LEU A 132 9.71 -14.47 -12.17
N MET A 133 9.30 -14.24 -13.42
CA MET A 133 8.59 -15.24 -14.25
C MET A 133 9.49 -15.78 -15.37
N LYS A 134 10.73 -16.17 -15.03
CA LYS A 134 11.59 -17.00 -15.87
C LYS A 134 12.18 -18.12 -15.04
#